data_AF-S3AC64-F1
#
_entry.id   AF-S3AC64-F1
#
_cell.length_a   1.000
_cell.length_b   1.000
_cell.length_c   1.000
_cell.angle_alpha   90.00
_cell.angle_beta   90.00
_cell.angle_gamma   90.00
#
_symmetry.space_group_name_H-M   'P 1'
#
loop_
_entity.id
_entity.type
_entity.pdbx_description
1 polymer ?
#
loop_
_entity_poly.entity_id
_entity_poly.type
_entity_poly.pdbx_seq_one_letter_code
_entity_poly.pdbx_strand_id
1 'polypeptide(L)'
;MSLSVDLDSLKGLLARKAETDDLEFKSQWDPDQKADLIELCKDIAAMESLPDGGYIIVGVDDHGEPSGRFTAEHGRSFDEQKIRSKVASVLAEPLDIRVALHHIDDHSYLLIGVGPNRDGMRVMTKDGEYEAEKKPVRVWGAGDVFVRRGTSSMRWNQHEARGLIERMVAIRKEEWRADVLATIRAATPAFEPGGFVNINVEMPAHSFGAAVAETIRRGDRVGLDMLLRKTISRAVRVVNEIEAKDARAVASELSEQLDRLNVIAALSARYEFESAFADSMQGYREIYDAADEDFASTPRRFALGHKEILVHLYALGAVLVQDRKWAEIATVARLTPISTHNGYWKLLLRKAEVMVARAGVLEDEGRARTGVIEAAKPAAARLFELLGSGMPVELTNLLVEFDIYRGIAAANTDPTEKIGAYTNFALYNSARGEPAFLTVLDDSAARAALFNGTDAELASVYRTMDATAQREAFLFNGWDGFENAHLRQFAPEDDPS
;
A
#
# COMPACT_ATOMS: atom_id res chain seq x y z
N MET A 1 3.99 -0.61 10.75
CA MET A 1 2.97 -1.25 9.87
C MET A 1 2.89 -2.71 10.28
N SER A 2 1.71 -3.33 10.26
CA SER A 2 1.59 -4.77 10.53
C SER A 2 1.38 -5.48 9.19
N LEU A 3 2.29 -6.38 8.83
CA LEU A 3 2.29 -7.07 7.54
C LEU A 3 1.09 -8.01 7.42
N SER A 4 0.49 -8.13 6.24
CA SER A 4 -0.61 -9.08 6.01
C SER A 4 -0.06 -10.46 5.73
N VAL A 5 -0.61 -11.49 6.37
CA VAL A 5 -0.24 -12.89 6.16
C VAL A 5 -1.39 -13.67 5.52
N ASP A 6 -2.22 -13.01 4.71
CA ASP A 6 -3.31 -13.65 3.99
C ASP A 6 -2.84 -14.40 2.73
N LEU A 7 -3.77 -15.15 2.11
CA LEU A 7 -3.49 -15.99 0.94
C LEU A 7 -3.06 -15.16 -0.28
N ASP A 8 -3.58 -13.95 -0.45
CA ASP A 8 -3.23 -13.08 -1.58
C ASP A 8 -1.81 -12.55 -1.42
N SER A 9 -1.42 -12.21 -0.18
CA SER A 9 -0.05 -11.83 0.17
C SER A 9 0.91 -12.98 -0.14
N LEU A 10 0.56 -14.23 0.21
CA LEU A 10 1.34 -15.41 -0.17
C LEU A 10 1.48 -15.52 -1.70
N LYS A 11 0.38 -15.46 -2.45
CA LYS A 11 0.39 -15.59 -3.92
C LYS A 11 1.22 -14.50 -4.59
N GLY A 12 1.08 -13.25 -4.14
CA GLY A 12 1.86 -12.12 -4.64
C GLY A 12 3.36 -12.29 -4.40
N LEU A 13 3.75 -12.82 -3.24
CA LEU A 13 5.14 -13.11 -2.92
C LEU A 13 5.69 -14.29 -3.73
N LEU A 14 4.92 -15.38 -3.91
CA LEU A 14 5.33 -16.51 -4.75
C LEU A 14 5.51 -16.12 -6.22
N ALA A 15 4.67 -15.21 -6.72
CA ALA A 15 4.80 -14.67 -8.07
C ALA A 15 6.14 -13.94 -8.32
N ARG A 16 6.89 -13.59 -7.25
CA ARG A 16 8.24 -13.03 -7.34
C ARG A 16 9.26 -13.98 -7.97
N LYS A 17 9.09 -15.30 -7.80
CA LYS A 17 9.98 -16.36 -8.32
C LYS A 17 11.46 -16.22 -7.95
N ALA A 18 11.78 -15.33 -7.03
CA ALA A 18 13.11 -15.04 -6.55
C ALA A 18 13.01 -14.40 -5.17
N GLU A 19 14.01 -14.68 -4.34
CA GLU A 19 14.20 -13.96 -3.09
C GLU A 19 14.56 -12.49 -3.36
N THR A 20 14.10 -11.62 -2.48
CA THR A 20 14.42 -10.19 -2.47
C THR A 20 15.01 -9.83 -1.10
N ASP A 21 15.31 -8.56 -0.87
CA ASP A 21 15.74 -8.14 0.46
C ASP A 21 14.63 -8.39 1.49
N ASP A 22 13.39 -8.06 1.18
CA ASP A 22 12.20 -8.26 2.01
C ASP A 22 11.57 -9.66 1.94
N LEU A 23 12.14 -10.63 1.20
CA LEU A 23 11.57 -11.97 1.03
C LEU A 23 12.64 -13.08 1.12
N GLU A 24 12.38 -14.06 1.98
CA GLU A 24 13.23 -15.24 2.18
C GLU A 24 12.41 -16.52 1.93
N PHE A 25 12.98 -17.44 1.16
CA PHE A 25 12.42 -18.74 0.85
C PHE A 25 13.10 -19.84 1.66
N LYS A 26 12.29 -20.74 2.22
CA LYS A 26 12.79 -21.92 2.93
C LYS A 26 12.07 -23.17 2.47
N SER A 27 12.83 -24.14 1.99
CA SER A 27 12.26 -25.42 1.52
C SER A 27 11.56 -26.21 2.62
N GLN A 28 12.06 -26.12 3.85
CA GLN A 28 11.49 -26.76 5.03
C GLN A 28 11.89 -25.98 6.28
N TRP A 29 11.13 -26.15 7.35
CA TRP A 29 11.48 -25.64 8.67
C TRP A 29 10.86 -26.54 9.73
N ASP A 30 11.70 -27.07 10.63
CA ASP A 30 11.26 -27.84 11.79
C ASP A 30 11.44 -27.02 13.07
N PRO A 31 10.36 -26.56 13.73
CA PRO A 31 10.45 -25.73 14.91
C PRO A 31 11.00 -26.46 16.13
N ASP A 32 11.05 -27.80 16.12
CA ASP A 32 11.64 -28.61 17.19
C ASP A 32 13.15 -28.82 16.99
N GLN A 33 13.66 -28.54 15.79
CA GLN A 33 15.10 -28.52 15.53
C GLN A 33 15.71 -27.18 15.95
N LYS A 34 16.65 -27.24 16.89
CA LYS A 34 17.33 -26.04 17.40
C LYS A 34 18.08 -25.29 16.30
N ALA A 35 18.67 -26.00 15.34
CA ALA A 35 19.37 -25.39 14.21
C ALA A 35 18.43 -24.50 13.38
N ASP A 36 17.31 -25.07 12.96
CA ASP A 36 16.26 -24.41 12.19
C ASP A 36 15.65 -23.21 12.93
N LEU A 37 15.41 -23.32 14.24
CA LEU A 37 14.94 -22.20 15.06
C LEU A 37 15.97 -21.07 15.12
N ILE A 38 17.25 -21.39 15.31
CA ILE A 38 18.33 -20.40 15.41
C ILE A 38 18.52 -19.68 14.07
N GLU A 39 18.57 -20.39 12.93
CA GLU A 39 18.67 -19.74 11.62
C GLU A 39 17.43 -18.90 11.30
N LEU A 40 16.21 -19.37 11.62
CA LEU A 40 15.01 -18.55 11.45
C LEU A 40 15.08 -17.25 12.28
N CYS A 41 15.54 -17.32 13.52
CA CYS A 41 15.71 -16.14 14.37
C CYS A 41 16.75 -15.16 13.81
N LYS A 42 17.80 -15.65 13.13
CA LYS A 42 18.77 -14.79 12.42
C LYS A 42 18.11 -14.02 11.28
N ASP A 43 17.27 -14.69 10.50
CA ASP A 43 16.57 -14.09 9.36
C ASP A 43 15.50 -13.10 9.84
N ILE A 44 14.73 -13.43 10.87
CA ILE A 44 13.79 -12.50 11.52
C ILE A 44 14.52 -11.25 12.00
N ALA A 45 15.65 -11.39 12.69
CA ALA A 45 16.43 -10.25 13.17
C ALA A 45 16.98 -9.38 12.03
N ALA A 46 17.34 -9.97 10.90
CA ALA A 46 17.76 -9.23 9.71
C ALA A 46 16.58 -8.49 9.06
N MET A 47 15.42 -9.14 8.91
CA MET A 47 14.19 -8.54 8.35
C MET A 47 13.70 -7.37 9.19
N GLU A 48 13.83 -7.47 10.51
CA GLU A 48 13.51 -6.41 11.46
C GLU A 48 14.31 -5.11 11.27
N SER A 49 15.45 -5.16 10.56
CA SER A 49 16.27 -3.99 10.22
C SER A 49 15.77 -3.20 8.99
N LEU A 50 14.84 -3.78 8.23
CA LEU A 50 14.22 -3.16 7.07
C LEU A 50 13.14 -2.15 7.53
N PRO A 51 12.97 -1.01 6.82
CA PRO A 51 11.96 -0.01 7.18
C PRO A 51 10.53 -0.55 7.24
N ASP A 52 10.19 -1.47 6.32
CA ASP A 52 8.85 -2.03 6.17
C ASP A 52 8.76 -3.47 6.70
N GLY A 53 9.86 -4.02 7.22
CA GLY A 53 9.97 -5.43 7.57
C GLY A 53 10.14 -6.33 6.34
N GLY A 54 9.69 -7.58 6.45
CA GLY A 54 9.75 -8.55 5.35
C GLY A 54 8.98 -9.84 5.63
N TYR A 55 9.08 -10.79 4.70
CA TYR A 55 8.36 -12.06 4.71
C TYR A 55 9.32 -13.24 4.64
N ILE A 56 8.96 -14.33 5.31
CA ILE A 56 9.60 -15.63 5.19
C ILE A 56 8.54 -16.64 4.79
N ILE A 57 8.76 -17.37 3.69
CA ILE A 57 7.87 -18.42 3.20
C ILE A 57 8.55 -19.77 3.39
N VAL A 58 7.91 -20.66 4.14
CA VAL A 58 8.33 -22.06 4.25
C VAL A 58 7.49 -22.94 3.34
N GLY A 59 8.12 -23.90 2.67
CA GLY A 59 7.51 -24.84 1.73
C GLY A 59 7.86 -24.56 0.27
N VAL A 60 8.84 -23.69 0.03
CA VAL A 60 9.27 -23.25 -1.31
C VAL A 60 10.76 -23.44 -1.53
N ASP A 61 11.17 -23.74 -2.75
CA ASP A 61 12.57 -23.70 -3.14
C ASP A 61 13.06 -22.27 -3.42
N ASP A 62 14.34 -22.14 -3.80
CA ASP A 62 15.00 -20.86 -4.07
C ASP A 62 14.41 -20.13 -5.32
N HIS A 63 13.45 -20.75 -6.02
CA HIS A 63 12.75 -20.22 -7.18
C HIS A 63 11.27 -19.93 -6.91
N GLY A 64 10.82 -20.07 -5.66
CA GLY A 64 9.43 -19.86 -5.27
C GLY A 64 8.48 -20.97 -5.71
N GLU A 65 9.01 -22.11 -6.18
CA GLU A 65 8.22 -23.29 -6.54
C GLU A 65 8.03 -24.19 -5.30
N PRO A 66 6.93 -24.97 -5.22
CA PRO A 66 6.67 -25.83 -4.07
C PRO A 66 7.82 -26.82 -3.86
N SER A 67 8.40 -26.84 -2.66
CA SER A 67 9.56 -27.69 -2.36
C SER A 67 9.19 -29.18 -2.23
N GLY A 68 7.93 -29.48 -1.94
CA GLY A 68 7.42 -30.81 -1.58
C GLY A 68 7.95 -31.36 -0.24
N ARG A 69 8.80 -30.61 0.47
CA ARG A 69 9.41 -31.04 1.75
C ARG A 69 8.62 -30.59 2.97
N PHE A 70 7.79 -29.57 2.83
CA PHE A 70 6.87 -29.12 3.86
C PHE A 70 5.47 -29.67 3.58
N THR A 71 5.05 -30.67 4.36
CA THR A 71 3.77 -31.39 4.14
C THR A 71 2.66 -30.94 5.10
N ALA A 72 1.41 -31.27 4.77
CA ALA A 72 0.25 -30.99 5.61
C ALA A 72 0.35 -31.59 7.04
N GLU A 73 1.10 -32.68 7.22
CA GLU A 73 1.37 -33.24 8.57
C GLU A 73 2.26 -32.32 9.40
N HIS A 74 3.26 -31.68 8.78
CA HIS A 74 4.06 -30.64 9.44
C HIS A 74 3.16 -29.44 9.80
N GLY A 75 2.31 -29.03 8.86
CA GLY A 75 1.32 -27.95 8.98
C GLY A 75 0.42 -28.05 10.22
N ARG A 76 -0.09 -29.24 10.56
CA ARG A 76 -1.01 -29.46 11.71
C ARG A 76 -0.43 -29.09 13.08
N SER A 77 0.90 -29.00 13.20
CA SER A 77 1.57 -28.67 14.47
C SER A 77 1.78 -27.16 14.67
N PHE A 78 1.63 -26.35 13.61
CA PHE A 78 1.89 -24.92 13.59
C PHE A 78 0.66 -24.12 14.04
N ASP A 79 0.82 -23.48 15.20
CA ASP A 79 -0.06 -22.42 15.70
C ASP A 79 0.83 -21.18 15.90
N GLU A 80 0.34 -20.02 15.48
CA GLU A 80 0.99 -18.72 15.62
C GLU A 80 1.56 -18.53 17.03
N GLN A 81 0.79 -18.90 18.05
CA GLN A 81 1.22 -18.71 19.45
C GLN A 81 2.45 -19.55 19.80
N LYS A 82 2.58 -20.77 19.24
CA LYS A 82 3.72 -21.66 19.49
C LYS A 82 4.99 -21.14 18.81
N ILE A 83 4.87 -20.72 17.55
CA ILE A 83 5.99 -20.17 16.79
C ILE A 83 6.47 -18.90 17.48
N ARG A 84 5.55 -18.00 17.82
CA ARG A 84 5.86 -16.77 18.55
C ARG A 84 6.58 -17.05 19.86
N SER A 85 6.10 -18.01 20.65
CA SER A 85 6.73 -18.38 21.92
C SER A 85 8.16 -18.92 21.72
N LYS A 86 8.38 -19.74 20.68
CA LYS A 86 9.71 -20.27 20.35
C LYS A 86 10.66 -19.17 19.91
N VAL A 87 10.24 -18.29 19.01
CA VAL A 87 11.05 -17.14 18.56
C VAL A 87 11.35 -16.20 19.73
N ALA A 88 10.35 -15.90 20.57
CA ALA A 88 10.52 -15.06 21.76
C ALA A 88 11.53 -15.63 22.78
N SER A 89 11.63 -16.96 22.88
CA SER A 89 12.61 -17.59 23.78
C SER A 89 14.06 -17.27 23.39
N VAL A 90 14.30 -17.02 22.10
CA VAL A 90 15.59 -16.71 21.50
C VAL A 90 15.82 -15.20 21.39
N LEU A 91 14.89 -14.47 20.74
CA LEU A 91 15.05 -13.04 20.42
C LEU A 91 14.57 -12.08 21.51
N ALA A 92 13.85 -12.59 22.52
CA ALA A 92 13.11 -11.81 23.52
C ALA A 92 12.01 -10.91 22.92
N GLU A 93 11.06 -10.50 23.77
CA GLU A 93 10.05 -9.52 23.41
C GLU A 93 10.59 -8.09 23.47
N PRO A 94 9.98 -7.13 22.72
CA PRO A 94 8.80 -7.27 21.86
C PRO A 94 9.10 -7.88 20.49
N LEU A 95 8.12 -8.61 19.93
CA LEU A 95 8.14 -9.14 18.56
C LEU A 95 6.89 -8.71 17.80
N ASP A 96 7.07 -8.14 16.61
CA ASP A 96 6.02 -7.86 15.63
C ASP A 96 6.08 -8.94 14.54
N ILE A 97 5.49 -10.10 14.84
CA ILE A 97 5.43 -11.22 13.91
C ILE A 97 4.00 -11.70 13.78
N ARG A 98 3.61 -12.06 12.56
CA ARG A 98 2.35 -12.74 12.25
C ARG A 98 2.65 -14.01 11.48
N VAL A 99 1.86 -15.05 11.72
CA VAL A 99 2.06 -16.33 11.06
C VAL A 99 0.73 -16.90 10.59
N ALA A 100 0.70 -17.38 9.36
CA ALA A 100 -0.45 -18.08 8.80
C ALA A 100 0.00 -19.32 8.02
N LEU A 101 -0.81 -20.38 8.13
CA LEU A 101 -0.66 -21.58 7.32
C LEU A 101 -1.66 -21.53 6.17
N HIS A 102 -1.16 -21.67 4.95
CA HIS A 102 -1.95 -21.65 3.72
C HIS A 102 -1.84 -22.96 2.97
N HIS A 103 -2.87 -23.25 2.19
CA HIS A 103 -2.90 -24.39 1.28
C HIS A 103 -3.22 -23.89 -0.12
N ILE A 104 -2.34 -24.17 -1.08
CA ILE A 104 -2.54 -23.89 -2.50
C ILE A 104 -2.36 -25.23 -3.22
N ASP A 105 -3.42 -25.69 -3.87
CA ASP A 105 -3.52 -27.04 -4.43
C ASP A 105 -3.19 -28.12 -3.37
N ASP A 106 -2.28 -29.05 -3.67
CA ASP A 106 -1.83 -30.11 -2.78
C ASP A 106 -0.63 -29.71 -1.89
N HIS A 107 -0.26 -28.43 -1.86
CA HIS A 107 0.93 -27.94 -1.16
C HIS A 107 0.57 -27.04 0.04
N SER A 108 1.28 -27.23 1.14
CA SER A 108 1.17 -26.39 2.35
C SER A 108 2.29 -25.34 2.36
N TYR A 109 1.97 -24.14 2.86
CA TYR A 109 2.92 -23.03 2.99
C TYR A 109 2.77 -22.37 4.35
N LEU A 110 3.89 -22.07 5.02
CA LEU A 110 3.89 -21.24 6.23
C LEU A 110 4.37 -19.83 5.83
N LEU A 111 3.50 -18.85 5.96
CA LEU A 111 3.82 -17.44 5.72
C LEU A 111 4.08 -16.75 7.06
N ILE A 112 5.29 -16.22 7.25
CA ILE A 112 5.70 -15.44 8.41
C ILE A 112 5.92 -14.00 7.97
N GLY A 113 5.09 -13.08 8.45
CA GLY A 113 5.30 -11.64 8.30
C GLY A 113 6.10 -11.10 9.49
N VAL A 114 7.22 -10.43 9.23
CA VAL A 114 8.12 -9.84 10.23
C VAL A 114 8.11 -8.33 10.10
N GLY A 115 7.47 -7.64 11.05
CA GLY A 115 7.40 -6.18 11.07
C GLY A 115 8.75 -5.53 11.41
N PRO A 116 8.91 -4.23 11.13
CA PRO A 116 10.13 -3.50 11.47
C PRO A 116 10.30 -3.38 12.99
N ASN A 117 11.55 -3.44 13.45
CA ASN A 117 11.85 -3.22 14.86
C ASN A 117 11.64 -1.75 15.23
N ARG A 118 10.95 -1.47 16.33
CA ARG A 118 10.70 -0.10 16.82
C ARG A 118 11.99 0.65 17.16
N ASP A 119 12.99 -0.08 17.65
CA ASP A 119 14.32 0.43 17.94
C ASP A 119 15.23 0.32 16.70
N GLY A 120 14.67 0.14 15.50
CA GLY A 120 15.35 0.08 14.22
C GLY A 120 16.16 -1.20 13.97
N MET A 121 16.60 -1.91 15.01
CA MET A 121 17.41 -3.12 14.88
C MET A 121 17.23 -4.07 16.06
N ARG A 122 17.46 -5.36 15.81
CA ARG A 122 17.53 -6.39 16.87
C ARG A 122 18.97 -6.55 17.35
N VAL A 123 19.22 -6.22 18.61
CA VAL A 123 20.46 -6.61 19.31
C VAL A 123 20.25 -7.98 19.94
N MET A 124 21.08 -8.96 19.56
CA MET A 124 21.00 -10.31 20.10
C MET A 124 21.36 -10.31 21.59
N THR A 125 20.44 -10.75 22.45
CA THR A 125 20.65 -10.70 23.91
C THR A 125 21.33 -11.95 24.48
N LYS A 126 21.41 -13.04 23.69
CA LYS A 126 21.98 -14.33 24.05
C LYS A 126 22.77 -14.90 22.88
N ASP A 127 23.64 -15.87 23.16
CA ASP A 127 24.37 -16.60 22.13
C ASP A 127 23.43 -17.52 21.34
N GLY A 128 23.57 -17.51 20.01
CA GLY A 128 22.85 -18.40 19.10
C GLY A 128 23.75 -19.53 18.66
N GLU A 129 23.55 -20.70 19.26
CA GLU A 129 24.35 -21.90 18.96
C GLU A 129 23.50 -23.18 18.94
N TYR A 130 23.88 -24.08 18.06
CA TYR A 130 23.32 -25.43 17.96
C TYR A 130 24.44 -26.45 17.74
N GLU A 131 24.12 -27.73 17.91
CA GLU A 131 25.08 -28.82 17.67
C GLU A 131 24.85 -29.39 16.27
N ALA A 132 25.88 -29.37 15.42
CA ALA A 132 25.87 -30.03 14.12
C ALA A 132 27.00 -31.06 14.08
N GLU A 133 26.69 -32.31 13.74
CA GLU A 133 27.69 -33.40 13.65
C GLU A 133 28.61 -33.52 14.89
N LYS A 134 28.03 -33.35 16.08
CA LYS A 134 28.73 -33.35 17.38
C LYS A 134 29.71 -32.20 17.60
N LYS A 135 29.61 -31.12 16.83
CA LYS A 135 30.38 -29.90 17.00
C LYS A 135 29.45 -28.73 17.30
N PRO A 136 29.78 -27.88 18.29
CA PRO A 136 29.03 -26.65 18.50
C PRO A 136 29.24 -25.71 17.31
N VAL A 137 28.15 -25.31 16.67
CA VAL A 137 28.09 -24.28 15.64
C VAL A 137 27.51 -23.03 16.27
N ARG A 138 28.33 -21.98 16.36
CA ARG A 138 27.90 -20.66 16.83
C ARG A 138 27.52 -19.80 15.63
N VAL A 139 26.26 -19.41 15.54
CA VAL A 139 25.74 -18.51 14.51
C VAL A 139 25.99 -17.06 14.91
N TRP A 140 25.74 -16.72 16.18
CA TRP A 140 25.99 -15.39 16.73
C TRP A 140 26.40 -15.37 18.20
N GLY A 141 26.96 -14.23 18.61
CA GLY A 141 27.19 -13.90 20.00
C GLY A 141 26.23 -12.85 20.54
N ALA A 142 26.03 -12.81 21.85
CA ALA A 142 25.33 -11.70 22.50
C ALA A 142 25.98 -10.35 22.10
N GLY A 143 25.17 -9.40 21.68
CA GLY A 143 25.59 -8.10 21.14
C GLY A 143 25.69 -8.04 19.61
N ASP A 144 25.63 -9.18 18.90
CA ASP A 144 25.57 -9.17 17.44
C ASP A 144 24.25 -8.51 16.96
N VAL A 145 24.34 -7.81 15.83
CA VAL A 145 23.20 -7.22 15.12
C VAL A 145 23.25 -7.71 13.68
N PHE A 146 22.13 -8.24 13.20
CA PHE A 146 21.98 -8.65 11.82
C PHE A 146 21.18 -7.62 11.04
N VAL A 147 21.59 -7.41 9.79
CA VAL A 147 20.92 -6.56 8.82
C VAL A 147 20.77 -7.31 7.51
N ARG A 148 19.76 -6.92 6.75
CA ARG A 148 19.50 -7.48 5.44
C ARG A 148 20.32 -6.74 4.38
N ARG A 149 21.04 -7.48 3.54
CA ARG A 149 21.77 -6.93 2.38
C ARG A 149 21.54 -7.82 1.17
N GLY A 150 20.67 -7.37 0.27
CA GLY A 150 20.09 -8.26 -0.74
C GLY A 150 19.40 -9.44 -0.06
N THR A 151 19.57 -10.64 -0.59
CA THR A 151 18.97 -11.87 -0.04
C THR A 151 19.74 -12.48 1.14
N SER A 152 20.70 -11.75 1.73
CA SER A 152 21.57 -12.28 2.79
C SER A 152 21.37 -11.59 4.14
N SER A 153 21.24 -12.41 5.18
CA SER A 153 21.25 -12.00 6.60
C SER A 153 22.70 -11.92 7.11
N MET A 154 23.23 -10.70 7.25
CA MET A 154 24.64 -10.46 7.60
C MET A 154 24.80 -9.63 8.87
N ARG A 155 25.95 -9.76 9.54
CA ARG A 155 26.32 -8.82 10.60
C ARG A 155 26.49 -7.43 10.02
N TRP A 156 25.96 -6.45 10.72
CA TRP A 156 26.10 -5.05 10.31
C TRP A 156 27.56 -4.59 10.33
N ASN A 157 27.86 -3.59 9.50
CA ASN A 157 29.10 -2.84 9.53
C ASN A 157 28.85 -1.38 9.95
N GLN A 158 29.91 -0.58 10.01
CA GLN A 158 29.82 0.82 10.43
C GLN A 158 28.89 1.69 9.55
N HIS A 159 28.80 1.40 8.25
CA HIS A 159 27.95 2.15 7.32
C HIS A 159 26.47 1.84 7.58
N GLU A 160 26.13 0.57 7.73
CA GLU A 160 24.76 0.12 8.05
C GLU A 160 24.33 0.63 9.42
N ALA A 161 25.22 0.57 10.42
CA ALA A 161 24.96 1.12 11.75
C ALA A 161 24.64 2.63 11.70
N ARG A 162 25.38 3.42 10.91
CA ARG A 162 25.12 4.85 10.75
C ARG A 162 23.75 5.09 10.11
N GLY A 163 23.43 4.40 9.01
CA GLY A 163 22.16 4.57 8.32
C GLY A 163 20.97 4.22 9.22
N LEU A 164 21.07 3.13 9.99
CA LEU A 164 20.07 2.76 10.98
C LEU A 164 19.89 3.84 12.06
N ILE A 165 21.00 4.35 12.62
CA ILE A 165 20.96 5.41 13.63
C ILE A 165 20.34 6.70 13.08
N GLU A 166 20.70 7.11 11.88
CA GLU A 166 20.13 8.31 11.25
C GLU A 166 18.62 8.18 11.04
N ARG A 167 18.15 7.00 10.58
CA ARG A 167 16.72 6.69 10.46
C ARG A 167 16.01 6.74 11.82
N MET A 168 16.56 6.09 12.84
CA MET A 168 16.00 6.13 14.20
C MET A 168 15.93 7.56 14.75
N VAL A 169 17.00 8.34 14.56
CA VAL A 169 17.04 9.75 14.98
C VAL A 169 15.98 10.56 14.25
N ALA A 170 15.71 10.29 12.96
CA ALA A 170 14.64 10.94 12.22
C ALA A 170 13.25 10.60 12.79
N ILE A 171 12.97 9.31 13.04
CA ILE A 171 11.72 8.83 13.66
C ILE A 171 11.54 9.45 15.06
N ARG A 172 12.56 9.35 15.92
CA ARG A 172 12.53 9.87 17.30
C ARG A 172 12.41 11.39 17.35
N LYS A 173 13.05 12.11 16.41
CA LYS A 173 12.88 13.56 16.28
C LYS A 173 11.44 13.91 15.94
N GLU A 174 10.77 13.12 15.13
CA GLU A 174 9.37 13.33 14.80
C GLU A 174 8.46 13.09 16.03
N GLU A 175 8.70 12.00 16.77
CA GLU A 175 8.01 11.73 18.05
C GLU A 175 8.23 12.85 19.08
N TRP A 176 9.49 13.25 19.29
CA TRP A 176 9.83 14.35 20.22
C TRP A 176 9.19 15.68 19.81
N ARG A 177 9.11 15.97 18.52
CA ARG A 177 8.41 17.17 18.04
C ARG A 177 6.92 17.07 18.30
N ALA A 178 6.31 15.91 18.12
CA ALA A 178 4.91 15.68 18.44
C ALA A 178 4.62 15.92 19.93
N ASP A 179 5.48 15.44 20.83
CA ASP A 179 5.36 15.65 22.29
C ASP A 179 5.54 17.12 22.70
N VAL A 180 6.53 17.80 22.11
CA VAL A 180 6.73 19.25 22.33
C VAL A 180 5.51 20.03 21.86
N LEU A 181 4.90 19.64 20.73
CA LEU A 181 3.69 20.27 20.22
C LEU A 181 2.46 19.96 21.06
N ALA A 182 2.31 18.74 21.59
CA ALA A 182 1.25 18.40 22.54
C ALA A 182 1.39 19.23 23.83
N THR A 183 2.61 19.43 24.29
CA THR A 183 2.93 20.29 25.43
C THR A 183 2.60 21.76 25.15
N ILE A 184 2.93 22.27 23.95
CA ILE A 184 2.55 23.62 23.51
C ILE A 184 1.02 23.75 23.42
N ARG A 185 0.32 22.77 22.83
CA ARG A 185 -1.15 22.74 22.76
C ARG A 185 -1.80 22.79 24.15
N ALA A 186 -1.26 22.05 25.12
CA ALA A 186 -1.74 22.06 26.49
C ALA A 186 -1.41 23.37 27.25
N ALA A 187 -0.33 24.05 26.88
CA ALA A 187 0.13 25.30 27.49
C ALA A 187 -0.42 26.57 26.84
N THR A 188 -1.11 26.47 25.69
CA THR A 188 -1.65 27.64 24.98
C THR A 188 -3.09 27.92 25.47
N PRO A 189 -3.37 29.08 26.10
CA PRO A 189 -4.72 29.43 26.52
C PRO A 189 -5.66 29.58 25.31
N ALA A 190 -6.96 29.44 25.55
CA ALA A 190 -8.03 29.43 24.55
C ALA A 190 -7.79 30.48 23.45
N PHE A 191 -7.58 29.97 22.22
CA PHE A 191 -7.34 30.74 21.01
C PHE A 191 -8.40 31.83 20.82
N GLU A 192 -7.98 33.10 20.83
CA GLU A 192 -8.88 34.23 20.63
C GLU A 192 -9.52 34.22 19.23
N PRO A 193 -10.83 34.54 19.12
CA PRO A 193 -11.53 34.65 17.85
C PRO A 193 -11.03 35.91 17.09
N GLY A 194 -10.17 35.70 16.11
CA GLY A 194 -9.59 36.76 15.26
C GLY A 194 -8.11 36.54 14.91
N GLY A 195 -7.42 35.62 15.59
CA GLY A 195 -6.06 35.22 15.21
C GLY A 195 -6.09 34.29 14.02
N PHE A 196 -5.58 34.74 12.86
CA PHE A 196 -5.23 33.87 11.74
C PHE A 196 -4.37 32.73 12.28
N VAL A 197 -4.84 31.49 12.17
CA VAL A 197 -3.95 30.35 12.37
C VAL A 197 -2.95 30.44 11.22
N ASN A 198 -1.69 30.71 11.52
CA ASN A 198 -0.63 30.70 10.51
C ASN A 198 -0.35 29.22 10.16
N ILE A 199 -1.28 28.60 9.42
CA ILE A 199 -1.20 27.21 8.99
C ILE A 199 -0.15 27.16 7.90
N ASN A 200 1.07 26.79 8.30
CA ASN A 200 2.19 26.64 7.39
C ASN A 200 2.29 25.18 6.93
N VAL A 201 2.45 24.95 5.62
CA VAL A 201 2.76 23.65 5.00
C VAL A 201 4.08 23.04 5.53
N GLU A 202 4.83 23.75 6.35
CA GLU A 202 6.02 23.21 7.05
C GLU A 202 5.70 22.52 8.38
N MET A 203 4.44 22.55 8.85
CA MET A 203 4.06 21.86 10.09
C MET A 203 4.10 20.33 9.94
N PRO A 204 4.39 19.57 11.00
CA PRO A 204 4.35 18.10 10.98
C PRO A 204 3.04 17.54 10.41
N ALA A 205 3.12 16.41 9.69
CA ALA A 205 1.96 15.84 9.00
C ALA A 205 0.80 15.50 9.95
N HIS A 206 1.08 14.96 11.15
CA HIS A 206 0.04 14.69 12.16
C HIS A 206 -0.61 15.96 12.74
N SER A 207 0.12 17.09 12.76
CA SER A 207 -0.44 18.38 13.16
C SER A 207 -1.24 19.04 12.05
N PHE A 208 -0.90 18.74 10.80
CA PHE A 208 -1.55 19.27 9.61
C PHE A 208 -3.01 18.84 9.50
N GLY A 209 -3.32 17.56 9.73
CA GLY A 209 -4.71 17.08 9.72
C GLY A 209 -5.61 17.77 10.74
N ALA A 210 -5.12 17.95 11.96
CA ALA A 210 -5.85 18.68 13.00
C ALA A 210 -6.07 20.17 12.64
N ALA A 211 -5.07 20.80 12.01
CA ALA A 211 -5.19 22.19 11.56
C ALA A 211 -6.22 22.34 10.44
N VAL A 212 -6.20 21.45 9.44
CA VAL A 212 -7.19 21.42 8.35
C VAL A 212 -8.61 21.21 8.91
N ALA A 213 -8.78 20.24 9.81
CA ALA A 213 -10.07 19.97 10.44
C ALA A 213 -10.58 21.20 11.21
N GLU A 214 -9.70 21.92 11.91
CA GLU A 214 -10.05 23.14 12.62
C GLU A 214 -10.43 24.30 11.68
N THR A 215 -9.73 24.46 10.55
CA THR A 215 -10.07 25.45 9.52
C THR A 215 -11.45 25.19 8.93
N ILE A 216 -11.75 23.94 8.61
CA ILE A 216 -13.07 23.51 8.12
C ILE A 216 -14.13 23.78 9.20
N ARG A 217 -13.87 23.40 10.45
CA ARG A 217 -14.79 23.61 11.58
C ARG A 217 -15.11 25.08 11.81
N ARG A 218 -14.15 25.98 11.57
CA ARG A 218 -14.33 27.44 11.67
C ARG A 218 -15.02 28.06 10.44
N GLY A 219 -15.17 27.31 9.35
CA GLY A 219 -15.63 27.84 8.07
C GLY A 219 -14.65 28.83 7.43
N ASP A 220 -13.36 28.74 7.77
CA ASP A 220 -12.32 29.64 7.24
C ASP A 220 -11.93 29.23 5.81
N ARG A 221 -12.77 29.63 4.85
CA ARG A 221 -12.60 29.30 3.43
C ARG A 221 -11.28 29.85 2.86
N VAL A 222 -10.87 31.03 3.31
CA VAL A 222 -9.67 31.72 2.82
C VAL A 222 -8.42 31.00 3.33
N GLY A 223 -8.38 30.65 4.62
CA GLY A 223 -7.29 29.87 5.18
C GLY A 223 -7.12 28.51 4.50
N LEU A 224 -8.23 27.84 4.18
CA LEU A 224 -8.21 26.55 3.49
C LEU A 224 -7.72 26.68 2.03
N ASP A 225 -8.21 27.67 1.28
CA ASP A 225 -7.76 27.95 -0.10
C ASP A 225 -6.26 28.29 -0.13
N MET A 226 -5.79 29.16 0.77
CA MET A 226 -4.36 29.50 0.86
C MET A 226 -3.50 28.27 1.17
N LEU A 227 -3.95 27.42 2.09
CA LEU A 227 -3.26 26.18 2.45
C LEU A 227 -3.17 25.22 1.26
N LEU A 228 -4.28 25.06 0.54
CA LEU A 228 -4.38 24.21 -0.62
C LEU A 228 -3.44 24.69 -1.74
N ARG A 229 -3.53 25.97 -2.12
CA ARG A 229 -2.65 26.59 -3.13
C ARG A 229 -1.17 26.43 -2.78
N LYS A 230 -0.81 26.61 -1.50
CA LYS A 230 0.56 26.46 -1.04
C LYS A 230 1.05 25.01 -1.11
N THR A 231 0.18 24.05 -0.77
CA THR A 231 0.47 22.61 -0.91
C THR A 231 0.70 22.23 -2.37
N ILE A 232 -0.20 22.66 -3.28
CA ILE A 232 -0.09 22.40 -4.73
C ILE A 232 1.18 23.04 -5.30
N SER A 233 1.41 24.33 -5.02
CA SER A 233 2.60 25.05 -5.50
C SER A 233 3.90 24.40 -5.03
N ARG A 234 3.94 23.90 -3.80
CA ARG A 234 5.10 23.19 -3.27
C ARG A 234 5.31 21.84 -3.95
N ALA A 235 4.26 21.06 -4.18
CA ALA A 235 4.33 19.79 -4.90
C ALA A 235 4.87 19.99 -6.33
N VAL A 236 4.33 20.97 -7.06
CA VAL A 236 4.81 21.32 -8.42
C VAL A 236 6.28 21.76 -8.38
N ARG A 237 6.69 22.54 -7.39
CA ARG A 237 8.09 22.92 -7.23
C ARG A 237 9.01 21.72 -7.01
N VAL A 238 8.62 20.79 -6.14
CA VAL A 238 9.38 19.55 -5.90
C VAL A 238 9.56 18.77 -7.19
N VAL A 239 8.49 18.60 -7.98
CA VAL A 239 8.56 17.91 -9.28
C VAL A 239 9.53 18.61 -10.24
N ASN A 240 9.54 19.95 -10.27
CA ASN A 240 10.44 20.71 -11.13
C ASN A 240 11.91 20.68 -10.69
N GLU A 241 12.21 20.19 -9.48
CA GLU A 241 13.58 20.00 -9.00
C GLU A 241 14.22 18.68 -9.48
N ILE A 242 13.50 17.86 -10.27
CA ILE A 242 13.94 16.54 -10.74
C ILE A 242 15.26 16.57 -11.52
N GLU A 243 15.56 17.64 -12.25
CA GLU A 243 16.82 17.78 -12.99
C GLU A 243 18.03 18.04 -12.06
N ALA A 244 17.79 18.48 -10.82
CA ALA A 244 18.82 18.91 -9.88
C ALA A 244 19.03 17.96 -8.70
N LYS A 245 18.13 16.99 -8.49
CA LYS A 245 18.12 16.09 -7.32
C LYS A 245 18.02 14.62 -7.76
N ASP A 246 18.35 13.73 -6.83
CA ASP A 246 18.10 12.29 -7.02
C ASP A 246 16.59 12.01 -7.12
N ALA A 247 16.20 11.17 -8.09
CA ALA A 247 14.79 10.91 -8.40
C ALA A 247 14.02 10.26 -7.24
N ARG A 248 14.68 9.43 -6.40
CA ARG A 248 14.05 8.81 -5.23
C ARG A 248 13.85 9.85 -4.12
N ALA A 249 14.80 10.75 -3.94
CA ALA A 249 14.64 11.87 -3.01
C ALA A 249 13.46 12.79 -3.42
N VAL A 250 13.36 13.12 -4.70
CA VAL A 250 12.23 13.92 -5.22
C VAL A 250 10.90 13.19 -5.06
N ALA A 251 10.87 11.87 -5.30
CA ALA A 251 9.66 11.06 -5.09
C ALA A 251 9.22 11.05 -3.61
N SER A 252 10.18 10.91 -2.68
CA SER A 252 9.90 11.00 -1.24
C SER A 252 9.36 12.38 -0.85
N GLU A 253 9.95 13.46 -1.34
CA GLU A 253 9.46 14.83 -1.07
C GLU A 253 8.06 15.07 -1.68
N LEU A 254 7.79 14.51 -2.86
CA LEU A 254 6.49 14.59 -3.52
C LEU A 254 5.43 13.83 -2.71
N SER A 255 5.73 12.60 -2.27
CA SER A 255 4.83 11.81 -1.42
C SER A 255 4.40 12.60 -0.18
N GLU A 256 5.31 13.30 0.51
CA GLU A 256 4.95 14.14 1.65
C GLU A 256 3.97 15.28 1.31
N GLN A 257 4.05 15.84 0.09
CA GLN A 257 3.10 16.87 -0.35
C GLN A 257 1.76 16.26 -0.76
N LEU A 258 1.77 15.08 -1.37
CA LEU A 258 0.56 14.35 -1.74
C LEU A 258 -0.20 13.86 -0.50
N ASP A 259 0.49 13.44 0.56
CA ASP A 259 -0.09 13.15 1.88
C ASP A 259 -0.91 14.34 2.39
N ARG A 260 -0.34 15.55 2.33
CA ARG A 260 -1.03 16.78 2.76
C ARG A 260 -2.22 17.11 1.88
N LEU A 261 -2.09 16.97 0.56
CA LEU A 261 -3.19 17.18 -0.36
C LEU A 261 -4.33 16.21 -0.10
N ASN A 262 -4.01 14.94 0.15
CA ASN A 262 -4.99 13.91 0.52
C ASN A 262 -5.67 14.19 1.85
N VAL A 263 -4.95 14.69 2.85
CA VAL A 263 -5.57 15.12 4.12
C VAL A 263 -6.58 16.24 3.88
N ILE A 264 -6.26 17.23 3.04
CA ILE A 264 -7.21 18.29 2.67
C ILE A 264 -8.42 17.67 1.96
N ALA A 265 -8.20 16.89 0.91
CA ALA A 265 -9.26 16.27 0.12
C ALA A 265 -10.18 15.38 0.98
N ALA A 266 -9.62 14.46 1.76
CA ALA A 266 -10.39 13.55 2.61
C ALA A 266 -11.22 14.29 3.66
N LEU A 267 -10.65 15.28 4.35
CA LEU A 267 -11.39 16.05 5.36
C LEU A 267 -12.46 16.94 4.70
N SER A 268 -12.17 17.52 3.54
CA SER A 268 -13.18 18.28 2.77
C SER A 268 -14.33 17.39 2.30
N ALA A 269 -14.07 16.15 1.85
CA ALA A 269 -15.13 15.20 1.51
C ALA A 269 -15.95 14.77 2.74
N ARG A 270 -15.28 14.44 3.86
CA ARG A 270 -15.93 14.04 5.12
C ARG A 270 -16.90 15.09 5.64
N TYR A 271 -16.48 16.35 5.63
CA TYR A 271 -17.22 17.48 6.17
C TYR A 271 -17.96 18.31 5.10
N GLU A 272 -18.14 17.75 3.89
CA GLU A 272 -18.99 18.30 2.82
C GLU A 272 -18.59 19.72 2.39
N PHE A 273 -17.28 19.99 2.39
CA PHE A 273 -16.70 21.23 1.90
C PHE A 273 -16.34 21.08 0.41
N GLU A 274 -17.36 20.97 -0.44
CA GLU A 274 -17.27 20.55 -1.84
C GLU A 274 -16.22 21.32 -2.66
N SER A 275 -16.15 22.66 -2.50
CA SER A 275 -15.24 23.48 -3.30
C SER A 275 -13.77 23.10 -3.07
N ALA A 276 -13.38 22.84 -1.82
CA ALA A 276 -11.99 22.48 -1.51
C ALA A 276 -11.63 21.06 -1.99
N PHE A 277 -12.60 20.14 -2.04
CA PHE A 277 -12.39 18.83 -2.64
C PHE A 277 -12.15 18.94 -4.14
N ALA A 278 -13.01 19.68 -4.85
CA ALA A 278 -12.86 19.93 -6.29
C ALA A 278 -11.54 20.64 -6.62
N ASP A 279 -11.16 21.66 -5.83
CA ASP A 279 -9.88 22.35 -5.99
C ASP A 279 -8.68 21.43 -5.71
N SER A 280 -8.82 20.46 -4.79
CA SER A 280 -7.78 19.45 -4.55
C SER A 280 -7.60 18.53 -5.75
N MET A 281 -8.69 18.16 -6.43
CA MET A 281 -8.63 17.38 -7.67
C MET A 281 -7.98 18.18 -8.80
N GLN A 282 -8.26 19.49 -8.88
CA GLN A 282 -7.55 20.38 -9.80
C GLN A 282 -6.05 20.44 -9.49
N GLY A 283 -5.68 20.49 -8.21
CA GLY A 283 -4.29 20.38 -7.77
C GLY A 283 -3.60 19.09 -8.22
N TYR A 284 -4.29 17.95 -8.13
CA TYR A 284 -3.78 16.68 -8.66
C TYR A 284 -3.48 16.73 -10.15
N ARG A 285 -4.36 17.39 -10.93
CA ARG A 285 -4.15 17.57 -12.38
C ARG A 285 -2.91 18.41 -12.68
N GLU A 286 -2.69 19.49 -11.93
CA GLU A 286 -1.52 20.36 -12.07
C GLU A 286 -0.21 19.66 -11.69
N ILE A 287 -0.21 18.91 -10.59
CA ILE A 287 0.95 18.14 -10.14
C ILE A 287 1.28 17.03 -11.14
N TYR A 288 0.26 16.36 -11.67
CA TYR A 288 0.44 15.33 -12.69
C TYR A 288 1.02 15.91 -13.98
N ASP A 289 0.46 17.02 -14.48
CA ASP A 289 0.97 17.70 -15.68
C ASP A 289 2.43 18.15 -15.52
N ALA A 290 2.83 18.57 -14.32
CA ALA A 290 4.22 18.92 -14.03
C ALA A 290 5.18 17.71 -14.08
N ALA A 291 4.70 16.50 -13.75
CA ALA A 291 5.51 15.27 -13.77
C ALA A 291 5.52 14.58 -15.15
N ASP A 292 4.50 14.86 -15.96
CA ASP A 292 4.18 14.19 -17.21
C ASP A 292 4.83 14.86 -18.44
N GLU A 293 4.83 14.13 -19.55
CA GLU A 293 5.23 14.63 -20.87
C GLU A 293 4.07 14.42 -21.84
N ASP A 294 3.74 15.42 -22.66
CA ASP A 294 2.48 15.46 -23.42
C ASP A 294 2.19 14.15 -24.19
N PHE A 295 3.21 13.56 -24.81
CA PHE A 295 3.10 12.24 -25.41
C PHE A 295 4.44 11.50 -25.47
N ALA A 296 4.70 10.67 -24.46
CA ALA A 296 5.85 9.77 -24.44
C ALA A 296 5.43 8.30 -24.45
N SER A 297 6.17 7.47 -25.18
CA SER A 297 6.00 6.01 -25.15
C SER A 297 6.43 5.38 -23.82
N THR A 298 7.23 6.09 -23.05
CA THR A 298 7.75 5.77 -21.71
C THR A 298 8.01 7.10 -21.00
N PRO A 299 7.65 7.29 -19.73
CA PRO A 299 7.83 8.57 -19.05
C PRO A 299 9.33 8.86 -18.85
N ARG A 300 9.84 9.95 -19.43
CA ARG A 300 11.27 10.30 -19.33
C ARG A 300 11.54 11.35 -18.26
N ARG A 301 10.61 12.28 -18.08
CA ARG A 301 10.70 13.37 -17.10
C ARG A 301 10.75 12.84 -15.67
N PHE A 302 9.69 12.17 -15.22
CA PHE A 302 9.63 11.71 -13.84
C PHE A 302 8.77 10.45 -13.64
N ALA A 303 9.32 9.29 -14.00
CA ALA A 303 8.64 7.98 -13.87
C ALA A 303 8.09 7.70 -12.46
N LEU A 304 8.88 7.98 -11.41
CA LEU A 304 8.46 7.81 -10.02
C LEU A 304 7.31 8.77 -9.65
N GLY A 305 7.25 9.96 -10.24
CA GLY A 305 6.14 10.90 -10.02
C GLY A 305 4.78 10.34 -10.44
N HIS A 306 4.72 9.63 -11.57
CA HIS A 306 3.48 8.94 -11.99
C HIS A 306 3.05 7.89 -10.96
N LYS A 307 4.01 7.14 -10.40
CA LYS A 307 3.75 6.15 -9.35
C LYS A 307 3.22 6.83 -8.10
N GLU A 308 3.89 7.87 -7.60
CA GLU A 308 3.47 8.58 -6.39
C GLU A 308 2.05 9.14 -6.52
N ILE A 309 1.72 9.78 -7.64
CA ILE A 309 0.38 10.31 -7.85
C ILE A 309 -0.67 9.20 -7.92
N LEU A 310 -0.37 8.11 -8.63
CA LEU A 310 -1.26 6.96 -8.74
C LEU A 310 -1.57 6.35 -7.36
N VAL A 311 -0.55 6.03 -6.57
CA VAL A 311 -0.73 5.38 -5.27
C VAL A 311 -1.43 6.31 -4.26
N HIS A 312 -1.20 7.62 -4.32
CA HIS A 312 -1.89 8.57 -3.44
C HIS A 312 -3.34 8.80 -3.84
N LEU A 313 -3.70 8.72 -5.13
CA LEU A 313 -5.11 8.73 -5.53
C LEU A 313 -5.85 7.45 -5.12
N TYR A 314 -5.18 6.29 -5.13
CA TYR A 314 -5.71 5.05 -4.55
C TYR A 314 -5.89 5.16 -3.04
N ALA A 315 -4.92 5.75 -2.34
CA ALA A 315 -5.01 6.01 -0.90
C ALA A 315 -6.24 6.89 -0.55
N LEU A 316 -6.45 7.98 -1.29
CA LEU A 316 -7.65 8.81 -1.15
C LEU A 316 -8.92 8.00 -1.45
N GLY A 317 -8.89 7.21 -2.53
CA GLY A 317 -9.99 6.32 -2.91
C GLY A 317 -10.42 5.38 -1.79
N ALA A 318 -9.48 4.70 -1.12
CA ALA A 318 -9.77 3.81 0.00
C ALA A 318 -10.43 4.54 1.18
N VAL A 319 -10.03 5.78 1.48
CA VAL A 319 -10.68 6.61 2.49
C VAL A 319 -12.11 6.97 2.09
N LEU A 320 -12.32 7.37 0.83
CA LEU A 320 -13.65 7.71 0.34
C LEU A 320 -14.60 6.50 0.31
N VAL A 321 -14.09 5.30 0.05
CA VAL A 321 -14.84 4.05 0.16
C VAL A 321 -15.26 3.79 1.61
N GLN A 322 -14.31 3.89 2.55
CA GLN A 322 -14.58 3.73 3.98
C GLN A 322 -15.65 4.71 4.48
N ASP A 323 -15.65 5.93 3.97
CA ASP A 323 -16.58 7.00 4.34
C ASP A 323 -17.85 7.05 3.45
N ARG A 324 -17.98 6.13 2.49
CA ARG A 324 -19.10 6.03 1.53
C ARG A 324 -19.39 7.32 0.76
N LYS A 325 -18.33 8.02 0.36
CA LYS A 325 -18.37 9.30 -0.37
C LYS A 325 -18.47 9.06 -1.87
N TRP A 326 -19.63 8.57 -2.32
CA TRP A 326 -19.84 8.05 -3.68
C TRP A 326 -19.63 9.10 -4.79
N ALA A 327 -20.07 10.34 -4.58
CA ALA A 327 -19.90 11.42 -5.54
C ALA A 327 -18.43 11.83 -5.70
N GLU A 328 -17.68 11.83 -4.61
CA GLU A 328 -16.25 12.09 -4.58
C GLU A 328 -15.46 10.95 -5.22
N ILE A 329 -15.85 9.69 -5.01
CA ILE A 329 -15.26 8.53 -5.72
C ILE A 329 -15.45 8.70 -7.23
N ALA A 330 -16.67 9.05 -7.69
CA ALA A 330 -16.93 9.30 -9.10
C ALA A 330 -16.07 10.44 -9.66
N THR A 331 -15.85 11.49 -8.86
CA THR A 331 -15.00 12.64 -9.22
C THR A 331 -13.54 12.23 -9.39
N VAL A 332 -12.99 11.45 -8.46
CA VAL A 332 -11.61 10.93 -8.55
C VAL A 332 -11.47 9.99 -9.76
N ALA A 333 -12.42 9.06 -9.93
CA ALA A 333 -12.40 8.08 -11.01
C ALA A 333 -12.45 8.73 -12.40
N ARG A 334 -13.19 9.83 -12.54
CA ARG A 334 -13.40 10.55 -13.81
C ARG A 334 -12.44 11.72 -14.00
N LEU A 335 -11.42 11.85 -13.16
CA LEU A 335 -10.47 12.95 -13.24
C LEU A 335 -9.73 12.93 -14.59
N THR A 336 -9.86 13.99 -15.38
CA THR A 336 -9.20 14.10 -16.70
C THR A 336 -7.82 14.77 -16.56
N PRO A 337 -6.75 14.28 -17.23
CA PRO A 337 -5.46 14.98 -17.22
C PRO A 337 -5.54 16.34 -17.92
N ILE A 338 -4.55 17.22 -17.70
CA ILE A 338 -4.44 18.49 -18.45
C ILE A 338 -3.99 18.19 -19.88
N SER A 339 -2.83 17.55 -20.03
CA SER A 339 -2.42 16.96 -21.31
C SER A 339 -3.27 15.73 -21.65
N THR A 340 -4.18 15.90 -22.60
CA THR A 340 -5.03 14.82 -23.13
C THR A 340 -4.50 14.19 -24.41
N HIS A 341 -3.44 14.76 -25.02
CA HIS A 341 -2.95 14.38 -26.35
C HIS A 341 -4.07 14.21 -27.37
N ASN A 342 -4.72 15.32 -27.74
CA ASN A 342 -5.86 15.35 -28.67
C ASN A 342 -7.03 14.45 -28.22
N GLY A 343 -7.30 14.37 -26.92
CA GLY A 343 -8.38 13.56 -26.36
C GLY A 343 -8.10 12.05 -26.29
N TYR A 344 -6.86 11.62 -26.55
CA TYR A 344 -6.44 10.23 -26.35
C TYR A 344 -6.54 9.80 -24.88
N TRP A 345 -6.10 10.67 -23.96
CA TRP A 345 -6.20 10.44 -22.52
C TRP A 345 -7.43 11.12 -21.95
N LYS A 346 -8.41 10.32 -21.53
CA LYS A 346 -9.66 10.80 -20.94
C LYS A 346 -9.65 10.73 -19.41
N LEU A 347 -8.88 9.79 -18.86
CA LEU A 347 -8.78 9.53 -17.42
C LEU A 347 -7.32 9.61 -16.95
N LEU A 348 -7.08 10.34 -15.86
CA LEU A 348 -5.75 10.59 -15.30
C LEU A 348 -5.19 9.33 -14.68
N LEU A 349 -5.98 8.63 -13.86
CA LEU A 349 -5.60 7.34 -13.28
C LEU A 349 -5.19 6.34 -14.36
N ARG A 350 -5.92 6.31 -15.48
CA ARG A 350 -5.59 5.48 -16.64
C ARG A 350 -4.24 5.86 -17.25
N LYS A 351 -4.00 7.15 -17.49
CA LYS A 351 -2.73 7.64 -18.02
C LYS A 351 -1.57 7.31 -17.09
N ALA A 352 -1.74 7.54 -15.78
CA ALA A 352 -0.75 7.27 -14.75
C ALA A 352 -0.38 5.78 -14.72
N GLU A 353 -1.38 4.88 -14.72
CA GLU A 353 -1.15 3.43 -14.76
C GLU A 353 -0.36 2.99 -15.99
N VAL A 354 -0.71 3.51 -17.18
CA VAL A 354 0.03 3.18 -18.40
C VAL A 354 1.47 3.69 -18.33
N MET A 355 1.71 4.90 -17.81
CA MET A 355 3.08 5.43 -17.66
C MET A 355 3.89 4.62 -16.65
N VAL A 356 3.30 4.25 -15.52
CA VAL A 356 3.91 3.42 -14.49
C VAL A 356 4.28 2.04 -15.04
N ALA A 357 3.36 1.38 -15.75
CA ALA A 357 3.61 0.08 -16.36
C ALA A 357 4.72 0.15 -17.43
N ARG A 358 4.74 1.21 -18.24
CA ARG A 358 5.78 1.43 -19.26
C ARG A 358 7.16 1.71 -18.65
N ALA A 359 7.20 2.29 -17.46
CA ALA A 359 8.44 2.59 -16.76
C ALA A 359 9.01 1.41 -15.98
N GLY A 360 8.23 0.35 -15.75
CA GLY A 360 8.63 -0.79 -14.92
C GLY A 360 8.87 -0.42 -13.45
N VAL A 361 8.31 0.69 -12.95
CA VAL A 361 8.53 1.16 -11.56
C VAL A 361 7.71 0.42 -10.50
N LEU A 362 6.91 -0.55 -10.96
CA LEU A 362 6.16 -1.54 -10.17
C LEU A 362 6.67 -2.97 -10.45
N GLU A 363 7.88 -3.11 -10.99
CA GLU A 363 8.54 -4.40 -11.12
C GLU A 363 9.65 -4.47 -10.06
N ASP A 364 9.68 -5.55 -9.28
CA ASP A 364 10.84 -5.84 -8.42
C ASP A 364 12.04 -6.29 -9.28
N GLU A 365 13.24 -6.39 -8.70
CA GLU A 365 14.47 -6.77 -9.43
C GLU A 365 14.36 -8.14 -10.15
N GLY A 366 13.39 -8.99 -9.75
CA GLY A 366 13.01 -10.25 -10.40
C GLY A 366 11.97 -10.16 -11.53
N ARG A 367 11.54 -8.96 -11.96
CA ARG A 367 10.45 -8.70 -12.94
C ARG A 367 9.06 -9.18 -12.54
N ALA A 368 8.85 -9.53 -11.28
CA ALA A 368 7.51 -9.76 -10.79
C ALA A 368 6.82 -8.43 -10.55
N ARG A 369 5.62 -8.30 -11.11
CA ARG A 369 4.80 -7.10 -10.97
C ARG A 369 4.27 -7.02 -9.54
N THR A 370 4.69 -6.01 -8.78
CA THR A 370 3.93 -5.56 -7.62
C THR A 370 2.69 -4.81 -8.12
N GLY A 371 1.50 -5.35 -7.89
CA GLY A 371 0.25 -4.73 -8.33
C GLY A 371 0.08 -3.31 -7.77
N VAL A 372 -0.67 -2.45 -8.46
CA VAL A 372 -0.93 -1.06 -8.03
C VAL A 372 -1.51 -1.00 -6.61
N ILE A 373 -2.37 -1.95 -6.26
CA ILE A 373 -3.00 -2.05 -4.94
C ILE A 373 -1.95 -2.32 -3.84
N GLU A 374 -1.02 -3.26 -4.05
CA GLU A 374 0.08 -3.50 -3.10
C GLU A 374 0.95 -2.25 -2.93
N ALA A 375 1.30 -1.59 -4.03
CA ALA A 375 2.09 -0.36 -3.99
C ALA A 375 1.37 0.81 -3.30
N ALA A 376 0.02 0.79 -3.27
CA ALA A 376 -0.79 1.82 -2.61
C ALA A 376 -0.99 1.59 -1.11
N LYS A 377 -0.76 0.38 -0.58
CA LYS A 377 -0.97 0.08 0.84
C LYS A 377 -0.20 1.01 1.79
N PRO A 378 1.10 1.31 1.59
CA PRO A 378 1.83 2.20 2.49
C PRO A 378 1.24 3.62 2.52
N ALA A 379 0.92 4.19 1.35
CA ALA A 379 0.32 5.53 1.24
C ALA A 379 -1.09 5.56 1.87
N ALA A 380 -1.90 4.53 1.65
CA ALA A 380 -3.22 4.42 2.24
C ALA A 380 -3.16 4.28 3.77
N ALA A 381 -2.31 3.39 4.29
CA ALA A 381 -2.10 3.23 5.73
C ALA A 381 -1.66 4.54 6.38
N ARG A 382 -0.73 5.26 5.74
CA ARG A 382 -0.27 6.57 6.20
C ARG A 382 -1.40 7.59 6.23
N LEU A 383 -2.22 7.67 5.19
CA LEU A 383 -3.34 8.61 5.14
C LEU A 383 -4.35 8.35 6.29
N PHE A 384 -4.71 7.09 6.55
CA PHE A 384 -5.58 6.73 7.68
C PHE A 384 -4.99 7.15 9.04
N GLU A 385 -3.69 7.02 9.21
CA GLU A 385 -2.96 7.49 10.40
C GLU A 385 -3.02 9.02 10.53
N LEU A 386 -2.75 9.76 9.44
CA LEU A 386 -2.80 11.22 9.40
C LEU A 386 -4.20 11.78 9.68
N LEU A 387 -5.24 11.04 9.32
CA LEU A 387 -6.63 11.37 9.60
C LEU A 387 -7.06 10.98 11.02
N GLY A 388 -6.20 10.33 11.81
CA GLY A 388 -6.51 9.90 13.18
C GLY A 388 -7.61 8.84 13.26
N SER A 389 -7.90 8.15 12.16
CA SER A 389 -8.98 7.15 12.08
C SER A 389 -8.54 5.76 12.52
N GLY A 390 -7.23 5.56 12.77
CA GLY A 390 -6.63 4.24 12.99
C GLY A 390 -6.51 3.45 11.68
N MET A 391 -5.68 2.40 11.69
CA MET A 391 -5.55 1.52 10.53
C MET A 391 -6.86 0.71 10.35
N PRO A 392 -7.48 0.70 9.17
CA PRO A 392 -8.63 -0.15 8.92
C PRO A 392 -8.22 -1.63 8.96
N VAL A 393 -9.12 -2.48 9.47
CA VAL A 393 -8.89 -3.93 9.58
C VAL A 393 -8.67 -4.55 8.20
N GLU A 394 -9.36 -4.05 7.18
CA GLU A 394 -9.39 -4.60 5.82
C GLU A 394 -8.93 -3.58 4.76
N LEU A 395 -7.73 -3.00 4.95
CA LEU A 395 -7.18 -1.99 4.03
C LEU A 395 -7.14 -2.46 2.57
N THR A 396 -6.76 -3.73 2.34
CA THR A 396 -6.72 -4.34 1.01
C THR A 396 -8.09 -4.32 0.36
N ASN A 397 -9.17 -4.62 1.11
CA ASN A 397 -10.52 -4.63 0.57
C ASN A 397 -10.93 -3.22 0.14
N LEU A 398 -10.64 -2.19 0.94
CA LEU A 398 -10.96 -0.80 0.57
C LEU A 398 -10.29 -0.37 -0.74
N LEU A 399 -9.04 -0.79 -0.97
CA LEU A 399 -8.31 -0.52 -2.21
C LEU A 399 -8.86 -1.32 -3.40
N VAL A 400 -9.20 -2.60 -3.19
CA VAL A 400 -9.86 -3.46 -4.18
C VAL A 400 -11.22 -2.89 -4.59
N GLU A 401 -12.04 -2.51 -3.61
CA GLU A 401 -13.35 -1.90 -3.83
C GLU A 401 -13.22 -0.58 -4.60
N PHE A 402 -12.25 0.27 -4.26
CA PHE A 402 -11.98 1.50 -5.01
C PHE A 402 -11.59 1.22 -6.47
N ASP A 403 -10.75 0.20 -6.73
CA ASP A 403 -10.37 -0.20 -8.09
C ASP A 403 -11.59 -0.65 -8.92
N ILE A 404 -12.54 -1.34 -8.29
CA ILE A 404 -13.81 -1.74 -8.92
C ILE A 404 -14.70 -0.52 -9.17
N TYR A 405 -14.92 0.34 -8.17
CA TYR A 405 -15.76 1.53 -8.33
C TYR A 405 -15.24 2.48 -9.40
N ARG A 406 -13.91 2.67 -9.50
CA ARG A 406 -13.35 3.50 -10.57
C ARG A 406 -13.59 2.89 -11.95
N GLY A 407 -13.53 1.55 -12.07
CA GLY A 407 -13.79 0.83 -13.31
C GLY A 407 -15.24 1.02 -13.79
N ILE A 408 -16.19 0.87 -12.85
CA ILE A 408 -17.62 1.10 -13.09
C ILE A 408 -17.86 2.58 -13.47
N ALA A 409 -17.27 3.52 -12.73
CA ALA A 409 -17.45 4.95 -12.97
C ALA A 409 -16.86 5.42 -14.32
N ALA A 410 -15.75 4.81 -14.76
CA ALA A 410 -15.12 5.07 -16.05
C ALA A 410 -15.94 4.55 -17.23
N ALA A 411 -16.52 3.34 -17.10
CA ALA A 411 -17.37 2.74 -18.12
C ALA A 411 -18.58 3.60 -18.48
N ASN A 412 -19.08 4.37 -17.52
CA ASN A 412 -20.21 5.27 -17.70
C ASN A 412 -19.88 6.52 -18.55
N THR A 413 -18.61 6.92 -18.63
CA THR A 413 -18.21 8.16 -19.32
C THR A 413 -17.85 7.96 -20.79
N ASP A 414 -17.38 6.78 -21.17
CA ASP A 414 -17.02 6.48 -22.55
C ASP A 414 -17.08 4.97 -22.84
N PRO A 415 -18.04 4.50 -23.66
CA PRO A 415 -18.16 3.10 -24.07
C PRO A 415 -16.96 2.60 -24.90
N THR A 416 -16.15 3.50 -25.48
CA THR A 416 -14.98 3.16 -26.29
C THR A 416 -13.68 3.12 -25.48
N GLU A 417 -13.69 3.67 -24.27
CA GLU A 417 -12.64 3.42 -23.30
C GLU A 417 -12.62 1.91 -23.08
N LYS A 418 -11.44 1.29 -23.12
CA LYS A 418 -11.34 -0.14 -22.86
C LYS A 418 -11.69 -0.38 -21.38
N ILE A 419 -12.98 -0.56 -21.10
CA ILE A 419 -13.53 -1.03 -19.83
C ILE A 419 -12.72 -2.28 -19.46
N GLY A 420 -12.06 -2.27 -18.31
CA GLY A 420 -11.23 -3.39 -17.86
C GLY A 420 -9.75 -3.33 -18.27
N ALA A 421 -9.25 -2.27 -18.89
CA ALA A 421 -7.86 -2.29 -19.37
C ALA A 421 -6.76 -2.26 -18.28
N TYR A 422 -7.11 -2.25 -16.99
CA TYR A 422 -6.31 -2.79 -15.87
C TYR A 422 -7.26 -3.09 -14.70
N THR A 423 -7.70 -4.34 -14.60
CA THR A 423 -8.43 -4.84 -13.43
C THR A 423 -7.43 -5.18 -12.34
N ASN A 424 -6.88 -4.18 -11.63
CA ASN A 424 -5.88 -4.46 -10.59
C ASN A 424 -6.46 -5.32 -9.46
N PHE A 425 -7.77 -5.25 -9.23
CA PHE A 425 -8.51 -6.15 -8.35
C PHE A 425 -8.42 -7.62 -8.78
N ALA A 426 -8.12 -7.92 -10.05
CA ALA A 426 -8.01 -9.28 -10.57
C ALA A 426 -6.90 -10.12 -9.91
N LEU A 427 -5.95 -9.46 -9.24
CA LEU A 427 -4.90 -10.12 -8.47
C LEU A 427 -5.39 -10.67 -7.12
N TYR A 428 -6.64 -10.36 -6.74
CA TYR A 428 -7.22 -10.71 -5.45
C TYR A 428 -8.43 -11.63 -5.66
N ASN A 429 -8.69 -12.49 -4.67
CA ASN A 429 -9.84 -13.38 -4.70
C ASN A 429 -11.18 -12.63 -4.82
N SER A 430 -12.17 -13.30 -5.40
CA SER A 430 -13.49 -12.71 -5.67
C SER A 430 -14.17 -12.16 -4.40
N ALA A 431 -14.02 -12.84 -3.27
CA ALA A 431 -14.65 -12.45 -2.00
C ALA A 431 -14.27 -11.04 -1.51
N ARG A 432 -13.10 -10.50 -1.91
CA ARG A 432 -12.72 -9.11 -1.60
C ARG A 432 -13.38 -8.07 -2.51
N GLY A 433 -13.69 -8.45 -3.75
CA GLY A 433 -14.20 -7.54 -4.78
C GLY A 433 -15.72 -7.54 -4.93
N GLU A 434 -16.37 -8.70 -4.75
CA GLU A 434 -17.82 -8.84 -4.88
C GLU A 434 -18.66 -7.85 -4.05
N PRO A 435 -18.26 -7.48 -2.81
CA PRO A 435 -18.98 -6.46 -2.04
C PRO A 435 -19.12 -5.12 -2.77
N ALA A 436 -18.15 -4.71 -3.60
CA ALA A 436 -18.25 -3.47 -4.38
C ALA A 436 -19.30 -3.55 -5.49
N PHE A 437 -19.35 -4.68 -6.21
CA PHE A 437 -20.38 -4.92 -7.23
C PHE A 437 -21.78 -4.95 -6.60
N LEU A 438 -21.95 -5.65 -5.49
CA LEU A 438 -23.21 -5.67 -4.75
C LEU A 438 -23.61 -4.29 -4.24
N THR A 439 -22.66 -3.50 -3.75
CA THR A 439 -22.94 -2.13 -3.27
C THR A 439 -23.54 -1.26 -4.37
N VAL A 440 -23.03 -1.34 -5.61
CA VAL A 440 -23.60 -0.56 -6.72
C VAL A 440 -24.99 -1.05 -7.12
N LEU A 441 -25.32 -2.34 -6.94
CA LEU A 441 -26.67 -2.87 -7.18
C LEU A 441 -27.66 -2.47 -6.09
N ASP A 442 -27.24 -2.55 -4.84
CA ASP A 442 -28.13 -2.48 -3.68
C ASP A 442 -28.25 -1.07 -3.08
N ASP A 443 -27.22 -0.23 -3.21
CA ASP A 443 -27.22 1.17 -2.75
C ASP A 443 -27.55 2.12 -3.90
N SER A 444 -28.77 2.65 -3.89
CA SER A 444 -29.24 3.64 -4.88
C SER A 444 -28.39 4.91 -4.98
N ALA A 445 -27.74 5.34 -3.88
CA ALA A 445 -26.87 6.51 -3.90
C ALA A 445 -25.54 6.18 -4.57
N ALA A 446 -24.97 5.00 -4.29
CA ALA A 446 -23.77 4.50 -4.98
C ALA A 446 -24.06 4.31 -6.48
N ARG A 447 -25.18 3.67 -6.82
CA ARG A 447 -25.68 3.51 -8.19
C ARG A 447 -25.73 4.84 -8.91
N ALA A 448 -26.49 5.81 -8.37
CA ALA A 448 -26.69 7.10 -9.01
C ALA A 448 -25.40 7.91 -9.20
N ALA A 449 -24.46 7.83 -8.26
CA ALA A 449 -23.19 8.56 -8.34
C ALA A 449 -22.21 7.92 -9.34
N LEU A 450 -22.08 6.59 -9.33
CA LEU A 450 -21.05 5.88 -10.08
C LEU A 450 -21.50 5.53 -11.50
N PHE A 451 -22.78 5.17 -11.70
CA PHE A 451 -23.28 4.71 -13.00
C PHE A 451 -24.74 5.10 -13.24
N ASN A 452 -25.00 5.93 -14.26
CA ASN A 452 -26.34 6.44 -14.56
C ASN A 452 -27.04 5.75 -15.75
N GLY A 453 -26.43 4.71 -16.31
CA GLY A 453 -27.07 3.86 -17.32
C GLY A 453 -28.07 2.86 -16.73
N THR A 454 -28.73 2.13 -17.63
CA THR A 454 -29.70 1.07 -17.33
C THR A 454 -29.06 -0.15 -16.67
N ASP A 455 -29.88 -1.05 -16.14
CA ASP A 455 -29.40 -2.32 -15.57
C ASP A 455 -28.79 -3.23 -16.62
N ALA A 456 -29.30 -3.21 -17.86
CA ALA A 456 -28.71 -3.96 -18.97
C ALA A 456 -27.31 -3.46 -19.32
N GLU A 457 -27.10 -2.14 -19.32
CA GLU A 457 -25.79 -1.53 -19.54
C GLU A 457 -24.84 -1.82 -18.38
N LEU A 458 -25.30 -1.75 -17.12
CA LEU A 458 -24.48 -2.12 -15.97
C LEU A 458 -24.08 -3.60 -16.00
N ALA A 459 -25.01 -4.50 -16.30
CA ALA A 459 -24.73 -5.92 -16.44
C ALA A 459 -23.67 -6.17 -17.53
N SER A 460 -23.70 -5.41 -18.62
CA SER A 460 -22.66 -5.45 -19.67
C SER A 460 -21.30 -4.98 -19.17
N VAL A 461 -21.26 -3.94 -18.32
CA VAL A 461 -20.02 -3.48 -17.68
C VAL A 461 -19.47 -4.57 -16.76
N TYR A 462 -20.32 -5.20 -15.94
CA TYR A 462 -19.92 -6.26 -15.02
C TYR A 462 -19.34 -7.45 -15.78
N ARG A 463 -20.01 -7.93 -16.83
CA ARG A 463 -19.47 -9.00 -17.70
C ARG A 463 -18.13 -8.63 -18.31
N THR A 464 -17.96 -7.39 -18.77
CA THR A 464 -16.71 -6.93 -19.38
C THR A 464 -15.56 -6.88 -18.37
N MET A 465 -15.84 -6.39 -17.16
CA MET A 465 -14.86 -6.34 -16.07
C MET A 465 -14.49 -7.76 -15.60
N ASP A 466 -15.48 -8.62 -15.41
CA ASP A 466 -15.30 -10.01 -15.00
C ASP A 466 -14.47 -10.81 -16.03
N ALA A 467 -14.87 -10.81 -17.29
CA ALA A 467 -14.14 -11.50 -18.37
C ALA A 467 -12.71 -10.95 -18.58
N THR A 468 -12.46 -9.69 -18.21
CA THR A 468 -11.10 -9.14 -18.27
C THR A 468 -10.28 -9.53 -17.05
N ALA A 469 -10.87 -9.47 -15.86
CA ALA A 469 -10.24 -9.90 -14.62
C ALA A 469 -9.85 -11.38 -14.66
N GLN A 470 -10.73 -12.27 -15.11
CA GLN A 470 -10.42 -13.70 -15.25
C GLN A 470 -9.23 -13.95 -16.20
N ARG A 471 -9.11 -13.18 -17.30
CA ARG A 471 -7.96 -13.27 -18.23
C ARG A 471 -6.66 -12.77 -17.60
N GLU A 472 -6.72 -11.76 -16.74
CA GLU A 472 -5.55 -11.21 -16.04
C GLU A 472 -5.14 -12.07 -14.83
N ALA A 473 -6.11 -12.72 -14.17
CA ALA A 473 -5.94 -13.52 -12.96
C ALA A 473 -5.26 -14.88 -13.18
N PHE A 474 -5.22 -15.40 -14.42
CA PHE A 474 -4.68 -16.73 -14.75
C PHE A 474 -3.23 -16.96 -14.29
N LEU A 475 -2.44 -15.91 -14.15
CA LEU A 475 -1.05 -15.98 -13.67
C LEU A 475 -0.91 -15.87 -12.15
N PHE A 476 -1.98 -15.54 -11.42
CA PHE A 476 -1.92 -15.12 -10.02
C PHE A 476 -2.90 -15.89 -9.10
N ASN A 477 -3.70 -16.83 -9.63
CA ASN A 477 -4.80 -17.48 -8.90
C ASN A 477 -5.67 -16.44 -8.15
N GLY A 478 -5.99 -15.33 -8.82
CA GLY A 478 -6.66 -14.17 -8.23
C GLY A 478 -8.18 -14.25 -8.36
N TRP A 479 -8.75 -13.39 -9.20
CA TRP A 479 -10.18 -13.33 -9.46
C TRP A 479 -10.66 -14.53 -10.29
N ASP A 480 -11.63 -15.28 -9.75
CA ASP A 480 -12.15 -16.53 -10.33
C ASP A 480 -13.59 -16.38 -10.85
N GLY A 481 -14.07 -15.14 -11.00
CA GLY A 481 -15.43 -14.84 -11.41
C GLY A 481 -16.38 -14.55 -10.25
N PHE A 482 -17.63 -14.23 -10.58
CA PHE A 482 -18.66 -13.99 -9.57
C PHE A 482 -19.06 -15.30 -8.88
N GLU A 483 -18.75 -15.44 -7.61
CA GLU A 483 -19.20 -16.52 -6.74
C GLU A 483 -20.61 -16.27 -6.19
N ASN A 484 -20.99 -15.02 -5.95
CA ASN A 484 -22.27 -14.63 -5.41
C ASN A 484 -23.42 -14.88 -6.41
N ALA A 485 -24.47 -15.59 -5.97
CA ALA A 485 -25.60 -15.96 -6.82
C ALA A 485 -26.37 -14.75 -7.39
N HIS A 486 -26.46 -13.64 -6.64
CA HIS A 486 -27.12 -12.41 -7.10
C HIS A 486 -26.34 -11.78 -8.27
N LEU A 487 -25.01 -11.72 -8.16
CA LEU A 487 -24.15 -11.19 -9.21
C LEU A 487 -24.19 -12.07 -10.47
N ARG A 488 -24.13 -13.41 -10.33
CA ARG A 488 -24.27 -14.33 -11.47
C ARG A 488 -25.62 -14.22 -12.16
N GLN A 489 -26.69 -13.96 -11.41
CA GLN A 489 -28.02 -13.78 -12.00
C GLN A 489 -28.13 -12.44 -12.73
N PHE A 490 -27.53 -11.38 -12.18
CA PHE A 490 -27.56 -10.04 -12.75
C PHE A 490 -26.71 -9.92 -14.02
N ALA A 491 -25.52 -10.52 -14.01
CA ALA A 491 -24.56 -10.53 -15.10
C ALA A 491 -24.14 -11.97 -15.42
N PRO A 492 -25.01 -12.79 -16.04
CA PRO A 492 -24.70 -14.17 -16.39
C PRO A 492 -23.54 -14.22 -17.38
N GLU A 493 -22.69 -15.24 -17.30
CA GLU A 493 -21.65 -15.49 -18.29
C GLU A 493 -22.28 -15.63 -19.69
N ASP A 494 -21.67 -14.98 -20.69
CA ASP A 494 -22.07 -15.19 -22.08
C ASP A 494 -21.67 -16.62 -22.47
N ASP A 495 -22.64 -17.41 -22.97
CA ASP A 495 -22.44 -18.77 -23.46
C ASP A 495 -21.35 -18.73 -24.55
N PRO A 496 -20.25 -19.51 -24.45
CA PRO A 496 -19.16 -19.44 -25.42
C PRO A 496 -19.65 -19.95 -26.78
N SER A 497 -20.02 -19.01 -27.66
CA SER A 497 -20.39 -19.27 -29.05
C SER A 497 -19.19 -19.38 -29.96
#